data_AF-A0A1B7X7Y1-F1
#
_entry.id   AF-A0A1B7X7Y1-F1
#
_cell.length_a   1.000
_cell.length_b   1.000
_cell.length_c   1.000
_cell.angle_alpha   90.00
_cell.angle_beta   90.00
_cell.angle_gamma   90.00
#
_symmetry.space_group_name_H-M   'P 1'
#
loop_
_entity.id
_entity.type
_entity.pdbx_description
1 polymer ?
#
loop_
_entity_poly.entity_id
_entity_poly.type
_entity_poly.pdbx_seq_one_letter_code
_entity_poly.pdbx_strand_id
1 'polypeptide(L)' 'MPVISNTSPLLNLAIIDQLDLLRQQFGEILIPKAVLEELRVEEILPGSDHLREA' A
#
# COMPACT_ATOMS: atom_id res chain seq x y z
N MET A 1 -18.40 2.73 -5.71
CA MET A 1 -18.18 1.59 -4.79
C MET A 1 -16.82 1.79 -4.13
N PRO A 2 -16.68 1.63 -2.81
CA PRO A 2 -15.38 1.74 -2.16
C PRO A 2 -14.47 0.58 -2.61
N VAL A 3 -13.21 0.88 -2.92
CA VAL A 3 -12.17 -0.12 -3.15
C VAL A 3 -11.34 -0.23 -1.89
N ILE A 4 -11.11 -1.46 -1.45
CA ILE A 4 -10.39 -1.76 -0.20
C ILE A 4 -9.18 -2.61 -0.58
N SER A 5 -7.98 -2.16 -0.20
CA SER A 5 -6.76 -2.93 -0.43
C SER A 5 -6.28 -3.65 0.82
N ASN A 6 -5.71 -4.82 0.63
CA ASN A 6 -5.04 -5.60 1.67
C ASN A 6 -3.53 -5.33 1.68
N THR A 7 -2.83 -5.94 2.63
CA THR A 7 -1.38 -5.83 2.84
C THR A 7 -0.59 -6.28 1.62
N SER A 8 -0.84 -7.48 1.09
CA SER A 8 0.00 -8.06 0.02
C SER A 8 -0.01 -7.24 -1.29
N PRO A 9 -1.15 -6.75 -1.81
CA PRO A 9 -1.14 -5.87 -2.98
C PRO A 9 -0.36 -4.58 -2.77
N LEU A 10 -0.50 -3.93 -1.60
CA LEU A 10 0.22 -2.70 -1.27
C LEU A 10 1.73 -2.95 -1.20
N LEU A 11 2.15 -3.96 -0.42
CA LEU A 11 3.56 -4.28 -0.22
C LEU A 11 4.24 -4.74 -1.52
N ASN A 12 3.62 -5.65 -2.26
CA ASN A 12 4.23 -6.19 -3.48
C ASN A 12 4.44 -5.11 -4.55
N LEU A 13 3.50 -4.17 -4.68
CA LEU A 13 3.64 -3.05 -5.60
C LEU A 13 4.66 -2.03 -5.10
N ALA A 14 4.74 -1.79 -3.79
CA ALA A 14 5.74 -0.92 -3.19
C ALA A 14 7.17 -1.46 -3.37
N ILE A 15 7.36 -2.78 -3.29
CA ILE A 15 8.65 -3.45 -3.51
C ILE A 15 9.18 -3.23 -4.92
N ILE A 16 8.29 -3.12 -5.91
CA ILE A 16 8.65 -2.97 -7.33
C ILE A 16 8.44 -1.55 -7.86
N ASP A 17 8.21 -0.56 -6.98
CA ASP A 17 7.97 0.83 -7.33
C ASP A 17 6.79 1.05 -8.31
N GLN A 18 5.67 0.35 -8.05
CA GLN A 18 4.44 0.42 -8.86
C GLN A 18 3.17 0.66 -8.02
N LEU A 19 3.31 1.28 -6.85
CA LEU A 19 2.16 1.66 -6.00
C LEU A 19 1.13 2.52 -6.76
N ASP A 20 1.60 3.38 -7.67
CA ASP A 20 0.74 4.25 -8.50
C ASP A 20 -0.29 3.50 -9.36
N LEU A 21 -0.05 2.23 -9.70
CA LEU A 21 -1.01 1.43 -10.46
C LEU A 21 -2.35 1.28 -9.72
N LEU A 22 -2.31 1.22 -8.40
CA LEU A 22 -3.52 1.16 -7.58
C LEU A 22 -4.37 2.43 -7.77
N ARG A 23 -3.73 3.60 -7.73
CA ARG A 23 -4.40 4.88 -7.95
C ARG A 23 -4.91 5.03 -9.38
N GLN A 24 -4.12 4.60 -10.38
CA GLN A 24 -4.52 4.66 -11.79
C GLN A 24 -5.75 3.78 -12.08
N GLN A 25 -5.82 2.60 -11.47
CA GLN A 25 -6.87 1.63 -11.76
C GLN A 25 -8.17 1.90 -10.96
N PHE A 26 -8.04 2.36 -9.72
CA PHE A 26 -9.15 2.43 -8.77
C PHE A 26 -9.48 3.84 -8.27
N GLY A 27 -8.62 4.82 -8.54
CA GLY A 27 -8.78 6.18 -8.01
C GLY A 27 -8.48 6.21 -6.51
N GLU A 28 -9.54 6.38 -5.71
CA GLU A 28 -9.45 6.39 -4.25
C GLU A 28 -9.55 4.98 -3.69
N ILE A 29 -8.62 4.61 -2.81
CA ILE A 29 -8.58 3.31 -2.15
C ILE A 29 -8.56 3.52 -0.65
N LEU A 30 -9.40 2.75 0.04
CA LEU A 30 -9.43 2.70 1.49
C LEU A 30 -8.46 1.63 1.97
N ILE A 31 -7.54 2.03 2.85
CA ILE A 31 -6.64 1.10 3.53
C ILE A 31 -7.15 0.94 4.98
N PRO A 32 -7.60 -0.27 5.38
CA PRO A 32 -8.03 -0.52 6.75
C PRO A 32 -6.88 -0.29 7.74
N LYS A 33 -7.20 0.18 8.95
CA LYS A 33 -6.20 0.39 10.01
C LYS A 33 -5.37 -0.88 10.30
N ALA A 34 -6.01 -2.05 10.34
CA ALA A 34 -5.32 -3.33 10.57
C ALA A 34 -4.29 -3.67 9.47
N VAL A 35 -4.53 -3.24 8.23
CA VAL A 35 -3.58 -3.42 7.11
C VAL A 35 -2.36 -2.51 7.30
N LEU A 36 -2.56 -1.26 7.73
CA LEU A 36 -1.45 -0.36 8.07
C LEU A 36 -0.59 -0.91 9.22
N GLU A 37 -1.23 -1.49 10.24
CA GLU A 37 -0.55 -2.14 11.37
C GLU A 37 0.27 -3.36 10.92
N GLU A 38 -0.26 -4.17 9.99
CA GLU A 38 0.45 -5.33 9.42
C GLU A 38 1.63 -4.93 8.54
N LEU A 39 1.49 -3.85 7.75
CA LEU A 39 2.56 -3.35 6.87
C LEU A 39 3.79 -2.89 7.63
N ARG A 40 3.67 -2.60 8.93
CA ARG A 40 4.77 -2.12 9.79
C ARG A 40 5.59 -1.04 9.10
N VAL A 41 4.91 -0.06 8.51
CA VAL A 41 5.53 1.03 7.72
C VAL A 41 6.60 1.80 8.50
N GLU A 42 6.60 1.76 9.83
CA GLU A 42 7.64 2.35 10.69
C GLU A 42 8.95 1.54 10.74
N GLU A 43 8.93 0.27 10.35
CA GLU A 43 10.11 -0.60 10.23
C GLU A 43 10.75 -0.47 8.85
N ILE A 44 12.07 -0.67 8.75
CA ILE A 44 12.79 -0.66 7.46
C ILE A 44 12.62 -2.04 6.80
N LEU A 45 11.50 -2.20 6.10
CA LEU A 45 11.16 -3.41 5.33
C LEU A 45 11.19 -3.11 3.82
N PRO A 46 11.41 -4.11 2.95
CA PRO A 46 11.35 -3.89 1.50
C PRO A 46 10.03 -3.22 1.08
N GLY A 47 10.10 -2.10 0.36
CA GLY A 47 8.92 -1.33 -0.06
C GLY A 47 8.31 -0.39 0.99
N SER A 48 8.80 -0.38 2.24
CA SER A 48 8.30 0.51 3.30
C SER A 48 8.46 2.01 2.98
N ASP A 49 9.55 2.41 2.33
CA ASP A 49 9.80 3.80 1.97
C ASP A 49 8.73 4.35 1.00
N HIS A 50 8.41 3.60 -0.06
CA HIS A 50 7.36 3.99 -1.01
C HIS A 50 5.97 4.03 -0.37
N LEU A 51 5.72 3.24 0.68
CA LEU A 51 4.45 3.25 1.43
C LEU A 51 4.33 4.45 2.37
N ARG A 52 5.44 5.06 2.81
CA ARG A 52 5.42 6.27 3.66
C ARG A 52 5.12 7.54 2.86
N GLU A 53 5.49 7.56 1.58
CA GLU A 53 5.35 8.72 0.71
C GLU A 53 4.00 8.77 -0.04
N ALA A 54 3.25 7.66 -0.05
CA ALA A 54 1.96 7.50 -0.73
C ALA A 54 0.77 8.02 0.09
#